data_AF-A0A2W5YWM7-F1
#
_entry.id   AF-A0A2W5YWM7-F1
#
_cell.length_a   1.000
_cell.length_b   1.000
_cell.length_c   1.000
_cell.angle_alpha   90.00
_cell.angle_beta   90.00
_cell.angle_gamma   90.00
#
_symmetry.space_group_name_H-M   'P 1'
#
loop_
_entity.id
_entity.type
_entity.pdbx_description
1 polymer ?
#
loop_
_entity_poly.entity_id
_entity_poly.type
_entity_poly.pdbx_seq_one_letter_code
_entity_poly.pdbx_strand_id
1 'polypeptide(L)'
;MIGAITLMMASGCAAAETPHPAREEQRSSAPNEPCNDLVDTRAAAPSPPGPTSSGGIYIGTGDTFFMGTQGRRWGDNVEFYAGAFHMKVGIHTLDSHPPRVSAIRSDGRATGTAEFAHDEAQRFPGTLPPGITFPTTGCWKVEARGTTGFATIEVNVQAPQPSPAS
;
A
#
# COMPACT_ATOMS: atom_id res chain seq x y z
N MET A 1 -84.01 32.93 -5.65
CA MET A 1 -83.13 31.96 -4.95
C MET A 1 -82.08 32.81 -4.22
N ILE A 2 -82.15 32.99 -2.89
CA ILE A 2 -81.66 32.04 -1.85
C ILE A 2 -80.26 31.54 -2.24
N GLY A 3 -79.16 31.79 -1.54
CA GLY A 3 -78.96 32.40 -0.22
C GLY A 3 -77.47 32.64 0.06
N ALA A 4 -77.20 33.22 1.22
CA ALA A 4 -75.89 33.49 1.80
C ALA A 4 -75.11 32.22 2.15
N ILE A 5 -73.81 32.35 2.43
CA ILE A 5 -73.18 32.10 3.76
C ILE A 5 -71.66 32.23 3.64
N THR A 6 -71.12 33.16 4.43
CA THR A 6 -69.72 33.27 4.86
C THR A 6 -69.34 32.08 5.74
N LEU A 7 -68.16 31.48 5.57
CA LEU A 7 -67.51 30.72 6.64
C LEU A 7 -66.09 31.22 6.90
N MET A 8 -65.79 31.32 8.19
CA MET A 8 -64.64 31.93 8.84
C MET A 8 -63.39 31.03 8.85
N MET A 9 -62.26 31.68 9.11
CA MET A 9 -60.96 31.12 9.52
C MET A 9 -61.06 30.17 10.72
N ALA A 10 -60.11 29.22 10.84
CA ALA A 10 -59.24 29.09 12.02
C ALA A 10 -58.19 27.96 11.88
N SER A 11 -56.95 28.33 12.19
CA SER A 11 -55.92 27.65 13.01
C SER A 11 -55.73 26.12 12.97
N GLY A 12 -54.47 25.72 12.72
CA GLY A 12 -53.98 24.38 13.07
C GLY A 12 -52.48 24.19 12.91
N CYS A 13 -51.73 24.46 13.98
CA CYS A 13 -50.42 23.92 14.39
C CYS A 13 -49.21 23.94 13.43
N ALA A 14 -48.22 24.74 13.85
CA ALA A 14 -46.81 24.51 13.56
C ALA A 14 -46.38 23.10 14.01
N ALA A 15 -45.68 22.38 13.13
CA ALA A 15 -44.79 21.30 13.52
C ALA A 15 -43.40 21.68 13.01
N ALA A 16 -42.55 22.09 13.95
CA ALA A 16 -41.12 22.23 13.72
C ALA A 16 -40.57 20.88 13.27
N GLU A 17 -40.03 20.81 12.06
CA GLU A 17 -39.19 19.68 11.64
C GLU A 17 -37.93 19.72 12.50
N THR A 18 -37.87 18.79 13.45
CA THR A 18 -36.68 18.45 14.21
C THR A 18 -35.57 18.12 13.21
N PRO A 19 -34.39 18.78 13.25
CA PRO A 19 -33.26 18.31 12.48
C PRO A 19 -32.90 16.92 12.99
N HIS A 20 -33.00 15.91 12.13
CA HIS A 20 -32.43 14.60 12.40
C HIS A 20 -30.95 14.78 12.74
N PRO A 21 -30.45 14.23 13.87
CA PRO A 21 -29.01 14.22 14.10
C PRO A 21 -28.38 13.49 12.93
N ALA A 22 -27.40 14.15 12.30
CA ALA A 22 -26.54 13.54 11.31
C ALA A 22 -26.10 12.19 11.86
N ARG A 23 -26.48 11.12 11.16
CA ARG A 23 -25.91 9.79 11.36
C ARG A 23 -24.42 10.01 11.22
N GLU A 24 -23.69 10.06 12.33
CA GLU A 24 -22.26 9.89 12.32
C GLU A 24 -22.05 8.64 11.48
N GLU A 25 -21.52 8.82 10.28
CA GLU A 25 -20.86 7.76 9.56
C GLU A 25 -19.82 7.27 10.55
N GLN A 26 -20.22 6.23 11.27
CA GLN A 26 -19.40 5.38 12.08
C GLN A 26 -18.32 4.96 11.10
N ARG A 27 -17.22 5.73 11.05
CA ARG A 27 -16.01 5.39 10.33
C ARG A 27 -15.68 4.04 10.89
N SER A 28 -16.04 3.02 10.12
CA SER A 28 -15.60 1.67 10.33
C SER A 28 -14.09 1.78 10.14
N SER A 29 -13.40 2.08 11.23
CA SER A 29 -11.99 1.81 11.38
C SER A 29 -11.92 0.31 11.25
N ALA A 30 -11.75 -0.18 10.02
CA ALA A 30 -11.31 -1.53 9.79
C ALA A 30 -10.15 -1.78 10.76
N PRO A 31 -10.12 -2.94 11.44
CA PRO A 31 -9.09 -3.22 12.42
C PRO A 31 -7.73 -2.92 11.77
N ASN A 32 -6.93 -2.07 12.43
CA ASN A 32 -5.53 -1.86 12.10
C ASN A 32 -4.84 -3.21 12.29
N GLU A 33 -4.92 -4.08 11.28
CA GLU A 33 -4.08 -5.26 11.23
C GLU A 33 -2.63 -4.76 11.25
N PRO A 34 -1.79 -5.23 12.19
CA PRO A 34 -0.43 -4.74 12.30
C PRO A 34 0.30 -5.05 10.99
N CYS A 35 0.84 -4.01 10.34
CA CYS A 35 1.60 -4.16 9.10
C CYS A 35 2.80 -5.06 9.35
N ASN A 36 2.85 -6.22 8.69
CA ASN A 36 3.92 -7.19 8.87
C ASN A 36 5.08 -6.86 7.93
N ASP A 37 5.79 -5.78 8.23
CA ASP A 37 6.92 -5.32 7.44
C ASP A 37 8.26 -5.98 7.81
N LEU A 38 8.27 -7.02 8.64
CA LEU A 38 9.50 -7.72 9.06
C LEU A 38 10.00 -8.67 7.96
N VAL A 39 11.30 -8.63 7.67
CA VAL A 39 11.97 -9.63 6.83
C VAL A 39 12.19 -10.91 7.66
N ASP A 40 11.21 -11.81 7.62
CA ASP A 40 11.22 -13.07 8.39
C ASP A 40 11.73 -14.27 7.55
N THR A 41 12.66 -15.03 8.13
CA THR A 41 13.10 -16.34 7.62
C THR A 41 11.98 -17.37 7.43
N ARG A 42 10.86 -17.26 8.16
CA ARG A 42 9.71 -18.16 7.97
C ARG A 42 9.05 -18.00 6.61
N ALA A 43 9.14 -16.81 6.02
CA ALA A 43 8.67 -16.50 4.68
C ALA A 43 9.77 -16.69 3.60
N ALA A 44 10.96 -17.15 4.01
CA ALA A 44 12.08 -17.32 3.09
C ALA A 44 11.83 -18.51 2.16
N ALA A 45 12.03 -18.26 0.87
CA ALA A 45 12.18 -19.28 -0.14
C ALA A 45 13.63 -19.81 -0.15
N PRO A 46 13.87 -20.99 -0.74
CA PRO A 46 15.21 -21.39 -1.13
C PRO A 46 15.88 -20.30 -1.96
N SER A 47 17.16 -20.03 -1.70
CA SER A 47 17.88 -19.01 -2.46
C SER A 47 17.89 -19.38 -3.95
N PRO A 48 17.61 -18.42 -4.85
CA PRO A 48 17.64 -18.66 -6.29
C PRO A 48 19.06 -19.02 -6.74
N PRO A 49 19.21 -19.79 -7.84
CA PRO A 49 20.51 -20.11 -8.42
C PRO A 49 21.19 -18.84 -8.94
N GLY A 50 22.45 -18.61 -8.55
CA GLY A 50 23.23 -17.44 -8.95
C GLY A 50 24.17 -16.96 -7.84
N PRO A 51 24.95 -15.88 -8.06
CA PRO A 51 25.74 -15.27 -7.00
C PRO A 51 24.81 -14.70 -5.93
N THR A 52 24.70 -15.40 -4.81
CA THR A 52 23.92 -14.94 -3.66
C THR A 52 24.77 -14.01 -2.82
N SER A 53 24.23 -12.85 -2.45
CA SER A 53 24.78 -12.05 -1.37
C SER A 53 24.64 -12.84 -0.08
N SER A 54 25.77 -13.16 0.57
CA SER A 54 25.78 -13.87 1.84
C SER A 54 24.92 -13.12 2.88
N GLY A 55 23.87 -13.77 3.40
CA GLY A 55 22.97 -13.21 4.40
C GLY A 55 21.67 -12.57 3.88
N GLY A 56 21.42 -12.60 2.56
CA GLY A 56 20.14 -12.17 1.98
C GLY A 56 19.01 -13.18 2.21
N ILE A 57 17.81 -12.68 2.52
CA ILE A 57 16.57 -13.45 2.55
C ILE A 57 15.81 -13.22 1.25
N TYR A 58 15.37 -14.30 0.62
CA TYR A 58 14.57 -14.28 -0.60
C TYR A 58 13.13 -14.60 -0.26
N ILE A 59 12.19 -13.70 -0.55
CA ILE A 59 10.75 -13.92 -0.35
C ILE A 59 10.09 -14.00 -1.72
N GLY A 60 9.49 -15.14 -2.05
CA GLY A 60 8.84 -15.34 -3.34
C GLY A 60 8.76 -16.81 -3.74
N THR A 61 8.39 -17.05 -4.99
CA THR A 61 8.18 -18.39 -5.56
C THR A 61 8.48 -18.38 -7.06
N GLY A 62 8.77 -19.55 -7.62
CA GLY A 62 9.00 -19.71 -9.06
C GLY A 62 10.24 -18.94 -9.53
N ASP A 63 10.03 -17.94 -10.38
CA ASP A 63 11.07 -17.12 -11.00
C ASP A 63 11.21 -15.71 -10.41
N THR A 64 10.51 -15.37 -9.32
CA THR A 64 10.43 -13.98 -8.82
C THR A 64 10.54 -13.92 -7.30
N PHE A 65 11.50 -13.12 -6.81
CA PHE A 65 11.82 -13.02 -5.38
C PHE A 65 12.15 -11.59 -4.97
N PHE A 66 11.61 -11.11 -3.85
CA PHE A 66 12.15 -9.93 -3.16
C PHE A 66 13.40 -10.31 -2.37
N MET A 67 14.39 -9.43 -2.33
CA MET A 67 15.61 -9.58 -1.54
C MET A 67 15.60 -8.64 -0.35
N GLY A 68 15.71 -9.20 0.84
CA GLY A 68 15.77 -8.47 2.10
C GLY A 68 16.95 -8.90 2.96
N THR A 69 17.13 -8.23 4.10
CA THR A 69 18.10 -8.61 5.13
C THR A 69 17.34 -9.12 6.35
N GLN A 70 17.67 -10.32 6.83
CA GLN A 70 16.98 -10.94 7.96
C GLN A 70 16.90 -9.99 9.17
N GLY A 71 15.71 -9.90 9.77
CA GLY A 71 15.49 -9.12 11.00
C GLY A 71 15.39 -7.60 10.80
N ARG A 72 15.56 -7.12 9.56
CA ARG A 72 15.26 -5.72 9.18
C ARG A 72 13.79 -5.57 8.80
N ARG A 73 13.29 -4.33 8.76
CA ARG A 73 11.97 -4.04 8.22
C ARG A 73 12.06 -3.54 6.78
N TRP A 74 11.08 -3.89 5.96
CA TRP A 74 10.97 -3.35 4.60
C TRP A 74 10.78 -1.83 4.63
N GLY A 75 9.99 -1.32 5.58
CA GLY A 75 9.76 0.10 5.81
C GLY A 75 11.03 0.92 6.08
N ASP A 76 12.10 0.30 6.60
CA ASP A 76 13.38 0.97 6.86
C ASP A 76 14.06 1.47 5.58
N ASN A 77 13.66 0.95 4.40
CA ASN A 77 14.20 1.36 3.10
C ASN A 77 13.37 2.47 2.44
N VAL A 78 12.37 3.00 3.15
CA VAL A 78 11.51 4.08 2.67
C VAL A 78 12.10 5.42 3.08
N GLU A 79 12.34 6.28 2.10
CA GLU A 79 12.82 7.64 2.26
C GLU A 79 11.73 8.63 1.82
N PHE A 80 11.61 9.77 2.50
CA PHE A 80 10.74 10.84 2.04
C PHE A 80 11.55 11.90 1.31
N TYR A 81 11.28 12.09 0.02
CA TYR A 81 11.97 13.06 -0.82
C TYR A 81 11.01 13.63 -1.87
N ALA A 82 11.18 14.90 -2.23
CA ALA A 82 10.35 15.58 -3.24
C ALA A 82 8.83 15.45 -3.04
N GLY A 83 8.37 15.33 -1.78
CA GLY A 83 6.95 15.25 -1.44
C GLY A 83 6.32 13.86 -1.54
N ALA A 84 7.10 12.81 -1.80
CA ALA A 84 6.62 11.43 -1.84
C ALA A 84 7.54 10.47 -1.07
N PHE A 85 7.01 9.29 -0.76
CA PHE A 85 7.77 8.22 -0.10
C PHE A 85 8.35 7.30 -1.17
N HIS A 86 9.66 7.15 -1.21
CA HIS A 86 10.38 6.35 -2.18
C HIS A 86 11.07 5.18 -1.47
N MET A 87 10.96 3.99 -2.03
CA MET A 87 11.67 2.80 -1.56
C MET A 87 12.49 2.23 -2.71
N LYS A 88 13.74 1.87 -2.42
CA LYS A 88 14.51 0.99 -3.29
C LYS A 88 14.43 -0.41 -2.72
N VAL A 89 13.97 -1.36 -3.53
CA VAL A 89 13.87 -2.76 -3.13
C VAL A 89 14.54 -3.63 -4.16
N GLY A 90 15.27 -4.66 -3.74
CA GLY A 90 15.83 -5.64 -4.67
C GLY A 90 14.78 -6.68 -5.07
N ILE A 91 14.62 -6.92 -6.36
CA ILE A 91 13.90 -8.06 -6.93
C ILE A 91 14.88 -8.91 -7.72
N HIS A 92 14.97 -10.19 -7.39
CA HIS A 92 15.69 -11.17 -8.21
C HIS A 92 14.69 -11.89 -9.11
N THR A 93 14.99 -11.94 -10.41
CA THR A 93 14.21 -12.74 -11.35
C THR A 93 15.06 -13.73 -12.13
N LEU A 94 14.50 -14.93 -12.33
CA LEU A 94 15.07 -15.98 -13.17
C LEU A 94 14.52 -15.91 -14.61
N ASP A 95 13.58 -15.03 -14.88
CA ASP A 95 13.02 -14.79 -16.21
C ASP A 95 13.91 -13.81 -16.99
N SER A 96 13.77 -13.86 -18.32
CA SER A 96 14.35 -12.96 -19.32
C SER A 96 13.69 -11.58 -19.37
N HIS A 97 12.62 -11.35 -18.60
CA HIS A 97 11.84 -10.11 -18.57
C HIS A 97 11.70 -9.57 -17.14
N PRO A 98 11.53 -8.25 -16.96
CA PRO A 98 11.25 -7.69 -15.64
C PRO A 98 9.87 -8.17 -15.15
N PRO A 99 9.72 -8.50 -13.87
CA PRO A 99 8.41 -8.79 -13.30
C PRO A 99 7.56 -7.52 -13.30
N ARG A 100 6.24 -7.70 -13.37
CA ARG A 100 5.30 -6.60 -13.13
C ARG A 100 5.20 -6.35 -11.64
N VAL A 101 5.38 -5.09 -11.23
CA VAL A 101 5.32 -4.70 -9.82
C VAL A 101 4.11 -3.79 -9.60
N SER A 102 3.36 -4.06 -8.54
CA SER A 102 2.23 -3.23 -8.10
C SER A 102 2.31 -2.98 -6.60
N ALA A 103 1.99 -1.75 -6.19
CA ALA A 103 1.89 -1.36 -4.79
C ALA A 103 0.46 -0.85 -4.51
N ILE A 104 -0.23 -1.46 -3.56
CA ILE A 104 -1.59 -1.08 -3.17
C ILE A 104 -1.64 -0.95 -1.65
N ARG A 105 -2.20 0.15 -1.16
CA ARG A 105 -2.37 0.34 0.29
C ARG A 105 -3.35 -0.69 0.81
N SER A 106 -3.13 -1.26 2.00
CA SER A 106 -3.92 -2.40 2.49
C SER A 106 -5.42 -2.10 2.65
N ASP A 107 -5.80 -0.81 2.75
CA ASP A 107 -7.20 -0.36 2.75
C ASP A 107 -7.83 -0.22 1.35
N GLY A 108 -7.06 -0.49 0.28
CA GLY A 108 -7.48 -0.40 -1.12
C GLY A 108 -7.65 1.02 -1.66
N ARG A 109 -7.31 2.06 -0.88
CA ARG A 109 -7.65 3.46 -1.21
C ARG A 109 -6.54 4.23 -1.93
N ALA A 110 -5.37 3.64 -2.09
CA ALA A 110 -4.25 4.27 -2.78
C ALA A 110 -3.41 3.24 -3.53
N THR A 111 -2.81 3.69 -4.64
CA THR A 111 -1.92 2.91 -5.48
C THR A 111 -0.58 3.63 -5.56
N GLY A 112 0.50 2.88 -5.40
CA GLY A 112 1.86 3.34 -5.61
C GLY A 112 2.33 2.99 -7.01
N THR A 113 3.40 3.64 -7.46
CA THR A 113 4.03 3.37 -8.75
C THR A 113 5.34 2.62 -8.54
N ALA A 114 5.70 1.78 -9.51
CA ALA A 114 6.98 1.10 -9.54
C ALA A 114 7.68 1.41 -10.87
N GLU A 115 8.95 1.77 -10.78
CA GLU A 115 9.79 2.16 -11.91
C GLU A 115 11.08 1.35 -11.89
N PHE A 116 11.45 0.82 -13.05
CA PHE A 116 12.74 0.16 -13.28
C PHE A 116 13.64 1.13 -14.05
N ALA A 117 14.90 1.26 -13.64
CA ALA A 117 15.85 2.05 -14.41
C ALA A 117 16.00 1.45 -15.82
N HIS A 118 15.94 2.30 -16.85
CA HIS A 118 15.88 1.87 -18.25
C HIS A 118 17.04 0.96 -18.68
N ASP A 119 18.23 1.16 -18.10
CA ASP A 119 19.43 0.39 -18.47
C ASP A 119 19.53 -0.97 -17.76
N GLU A 120 18.66 -1.25 -16.78
CA GLU A 120 18.68 -2.49 -16.00
C GLU A 120 17.82 -3.59 -16.64
N ALA A 121 17.01 -3.24 -17.65
CA ALA A 121 16.18 -4.18 -18.39
C ALA A 121 16.96 -5.20 -19.24
N GLN A 122 18.30 -5.13 -19.28
CA GLN A 122 19.17 -6.04 -20.02
C GLN A 122 19.96 -7.01 -19.13
N ARG A 123 19.77 -6.98 -17.80
CA ARG A 123 20.50 -7.83 -16.84
C ARG A 123 19.73 -9.07 -16.40
N PHE A 124 18.92 -9.63 -17.30
CA PHE A 124 18.08 -10.79 -17.01
C PHE A 124 18.70 -12.10 -17.48
N PRO A 125 18.65 -13.18 -16.67
CA PRO A 125 18.20 -13.24 -15.27
C PRO A 125 19.14 -12.48 -14.33
N GLY A 126 18.60 -11.93 -13.24
CA GLY A 126 19.40 -11.15 -12.30
C GLY A 126 18.62 -10.28 -11.32
N THR A 127 19.36 -9.40 -10.65
CA THR A 127 18.85 -8.48 -9.63
C THR A 127 18.48 -7.14 -10.26
N LEU A 128 17.26 -6.70 -9.99
CA LEU A 128 16.73 -5.38 -10.30
C LEU A 128 16.48 -4.61 -9.00
N PRO A 129 16.92 -3.36 -8.88
CA PRO A 129 16.45 -2.44 -7.86
C PRO A 129 15.32 -1.52 -8.39
N PRO A 130 14.03 -1.94 -8.44
CA PRO A 130 12.97 -0.97 -8.69
C PRO A 130 12.91 0.12 -7.62
N GLY A 131 12.60 1.33 -8.08
CA GLY A 131 12.08 2.39 -7.23
C GLY A 131 10.57 2.22 -7.10
N ILE A 132 10.06 2.20 -5.87
CA ILE A 132 8.62 2.22 -5.59
C ILE A 132 8.28 3.55 -4.94
N THR A 133 7.25 4.23 -5.45
CA THR A 133 6.75 5.47 -4.88
C THR A 133 5.38 5.24 -4.24
N PHE A 134 5.27 5.61 -2.96
CA PHE A 134 4.03 5.63 -2.21
C PHE A 134 3.56 7.08 -2.01
N PRO A 135 2.31 7.42 -2.38
CA PRO A 135 1.78 8.77 -2.22
C PRO A 135 1.43 9.13 -0.77
N THR A 136 1.28 8.13 0.11
CA THR A 136 0.85 8.34 1.49
C THR A 136 1.52 7.35 2.45
N THR A 137 1.48 7.69 3.73
CA THR A 137 1.74 6.74 4.82
C THR A 137 0.69 5.62 4.88
N GLY A 138 1.02 4.55 5.60
CA GLY A 138 0.16 3.39 5.84
C GLY A 138 0.86 2.07 5.56
N CYS A 139 0.11 0.97 5.70
CA CYS A 139 0.58 -0.35 5.28
C CYS A 139 0.32 -0.55 3.78
N TRP A 140 1.34 -1.00 3.06
CA TRP A 140 1.31 -1.20 1.63
C TRP A 140 1.65 -2.64 1.30
N LYS A 141 0.80 -3.29 0.51
CA LYS A 141 1.09 -4.58 -0.11
C LYS A 141 1.82 -4.32 -1.43
N VAL A 142 3.04 -4.85 -1.55
CA VAL A 142 3.82 -4.80 -2.77
C VAL A 142 3.91 -6.21 -3.36
N GLU A 143 3.50 -6.34 -4.61
CA GLU A 143 3.49 -7.59 -5.35
C GLU A 143 4.42 -7.50 -6.55
N ALA A 144 5.21 -8.55 -6.78
CA ALA A 144 6.00 -8.73 -7.99
C ALA A 144 5.57 -10.04 -8.68
N ARG A 145 5.21 -9.95 -9.96
CA ARG A 145 4.70 -11.07 -10.77
C ARG A 145 5.60 -11.30 -11.97
N GLY A 146 6.27 -12.46 -12.00
CA GLY A 146 6.99 -12.95 -13.18
C GLY A 146 6.11 -13.86 -14.04
N THR A 147 6.72 -14.63 -14.92
CA THR A 147 6.00 -15.55 -15.82
C THR A 147 5.48 -16.79 -15.08
N THR A 148 6.29 -17.35 -14.20
CA THR A 148 5.99 -18.57 -13.43
C THR A 148 6.02 -18.34 -11.91
N GLY A 149 6.48 -17.18 -11.48
CA GLY A 149 6.70 -16.84 -10.08
C GLY A 149 5.95 -15.61 -9.59
N PHE A 150 5.93 -15.48 -8.27
CA PHE A 150 5.26 -14.41 -7.57
C PHE A 150 5.94 -14.16 -6.22
N ALA A 151 6.02 -12.90 -5.85
CA ALA A 151 6.49 -12.46 -4.54
C ALA A 151 5.56 -11.38 -3.96
N THR A 152 5.41 -11.37 -2.63
CA THR A 152 4.67 -10.35 -1.88
C THR A 152 5.43 -9.94 -0.63
N ILE A 153 5.44 -8.64 -0.36
CA ILE A 153 5.89 -8.07 0.91
C ILE A 153 4.86 -7.05 1.40
N GLU A 154 4.89 -6.78 2.70
CA GLU A 154 4.21 -5.63 3.29
C GLU A 154 5.24 -4.57 3.68
N VAL A 155 4.90 -3.31 3.44
CA VAL A 155 5.76 -2.16 3.71
C VAL A 155 4.99 -1.17 4.57
N ASN A 156 5.51 -0.90 5.77
CA ASN A 156 4.97 0.13 6.64
C ASN A 156 5.61 1.48 6.27
N VAL A 157 4.85 2.35 5.62
CA VAL A 157 5.30 3.70 5.25
C VAL A 157 4.91 4.65 6.36
N GLN A 158 5.90 5.22 7.04
CA GLN A 158 5.70 6.14 8.16
C GLN A 158 6.12 7.55 7.78
N ALA A 159 5.51 8.55 8.42
CA ALA A 159 5.93 9.93 8.25
C ALA A 159 7.36 10.10 8.77
N PRO A 160 8.18 10.99 8.18
CA PRO A 160 9.50 11.29 8.69
C PRO A 160 9.41 11.67 10.16
N GLN A 161 10.17 11.00 11.02
CA GLN A 161 10.27 11.45 12.40
C GLN A 161 11.02 12.79 12.40
N PRO A 162 10.50 13.84 13.07
CA PRO A 162 11.25 15.07 13.23
C PRO A 162 12.56 14.73 13.94
N SER A 163 13.69 15.13 13.35
CA SER A 163 14.99 15.00 14.02
C SER A 163 14.92 15.76 15.35
N PRO A 164 15.40 15.18 16.47
CA PRO A 164 15.47 15.91 17.72
C PRO A 164 16.32 17.16 17.49
N ALA A 165 15.77 18.33 17.83
CA ALA A 165 16.50 19.58 17.78
C ALA A 165 17.78 19.43 18.61
N SER A 166 18.93 19.60 17.96
CA SER A 166 20.25 19.61 18.59
C SER A 166 20.51 20.93 19.29
#